data_AF-A0A158BUT6-F1
#
_entry.id   AF-A0A158BUT6-F1
#
_cell.length_a   1.000
_cell.length_b   1.000
_cell.length_c   1.000
_cell.angle_alpha   90.00
_cell.angle_beta   90.00
_cell.angle_gamma   90.00
#
_symmetry.space_group_name_H-M   'P 1'
#
loop_
_entity.id
_entity.type
_entity.pdbx_description
1 polymer ?
#
loop_
_entity_poly.entity_id
_entity_poly.type
_entity_poly.pdbx_seq_one_letter_code
_entity_poly.pdbx_strand_id
1 'polypeptide(L)' 'MSAALITKTDVFETARQELHTTELEDVKAAILERNGQVSLIRKSNMGRAPKK' A
#
# COMPACT_ATOMS: atom_id res chain seq x y z
N MET A 1 2.03 1.66 -14.03
CA MET A 1 3.44 1.28 -13.77
C MET A 1 4.09 0.91 -15.10
N SER A 2 4.36 1.88 -15.98
CA SER A 2 4.95 1.56 -17.30
C SER A 2 6.38 2.08 -17.46
N ALA A 3 6.88 2.89 -16.51
CA ALA A 3 8.25 3.43 -16.51
C ALA A 3 9.10 2.95 -15.32
N ALA A 4 8.47 2.34 -14.32
CA ALA A 4 9.15 1.74 -13.19
C ALA A 4 9.15 0.22 -13.39
N LEU A 5 10.30 -0.44 -13.23
CA LEU A 5 10.47 -1.90 -13.31
C LEU A 5 9.81 -2.65 -12.13
N ILE A 6 8.74 -2.09 -11.55
CA ILE A 6 7.95 -2.73 -10.51
C ILE A 6 6.62 -3.20 -11.07
N THR A 7 6.12 -4.27 -10.49
CA THR A 7 4.85 -4.88 -10.81
C THR A 7 3.82 -4.56 -9.72
N LYS A 8 2.57 -4.90 -10.02
CA LYS A 8 1.52 -4.89 -9.00
C LYS A 8 1.90 -5.83 -7.84
N THR A 9 2.48 -6.99 -8.13
CA THR A 9 2.91 -7.98 -7.12
C THR A 9 3.84 -7.39 -6.08
N ASP A 10 4.79 -6.54 -6.47
CA ASP A 10 5.72 -5.91 -5.54
C ASP A 10 4.98 -5.05 -4.51
N VAL A 11 3.94 -4.32 -4.93
CA VAL A 11 3.10 -3.53 -4.01
C VAL A 11 2.31 -4.43 -3.05
N PHE A 12 1.82 -5.58 -3.51
CA PHE A 12 1.12 -6.54 -2.66
C PHE A 12 2.07 -7.18 -1.64
N GLU A 13 3.29 -7.53 -2.06
CA GLU A 13 4.30 -8.07 -1.15
C GLU A 13 4.73 -7.05 -0.09
N THR A 14 4.89 -5.77 -0.47
CA THR A 14 5.10 -4.70 0.51
C THR A 14 3.93 -4.59 1.49
N ALA A 15 2.68 -4.67 1.02
CA ALA A 15 1.52 -4.61 1.91
C ALA A 15 1.48 -5.79 2.89
N ARG A 16 1.87 -6.98 2.44
CA ARG A 16 1.99 -8.18 3.27
C ARG A 16 3.06 -8.04 4.34
N GLN A 17 4.22 -7.50 3.98
CA GLN A 17 5.36 -7.34 4.89
C GLN A 17 5.11 -6.25 5.93
N GLU A 18 4.69 -5.07 5.49
CA GLU A 18 4.59 -3.87 6.33
C GLU A 18 3.26 -3.79 7.09
N LEU A 19 2.16 -4.24 6.46
CA LEU A 19 0.82 -4.03 6.98
C LEU A 19 0.11 -5.33 7.35
N HIS A 20 0.76 -6.48 7.16
CA HIS A 20 0.22 -7.82 7.44
C HIS A 20 -1.12 -8.11 6.77
N THR A 21 -1.33 -7.56 5.56
CA THR A 21 -2.53 -7.82 4.74
C THR A 21 -2.13 -8.25 3.35
N THR A 22 -2.92 -9.12 2.74
CA THR A 22 -2.78 -9.53 1.34
C THR A 22 -3.56 -8.62 0.40
N GLU A 23 -4.30 -7.64 0.93
CA GLU A 23 -5.19 -6.76 0.18
C GLU A 23 -4.78 -5.29 0.30
N LEU A 24 -5.15 -4.48 -0.70
CA LEU A 24 -4.87 -3.04 -0.73
C LEU A 24 -6.06 -2.18 -0.29
N GLU A 25 -7.09 -2.78 0.31
CA GLU A 25 -8.34 -2.09 0.69
C GLU A 25 -8.11 -0.91 1.65
N ASP A 26 -7.14 -1.03 2.56
CA ASP A 26 -6.80 0.02 3.52
C ASP A 26 -5.63 0.91 3.05
N VAL A 27 -5.15 0.71 1.82
CA VAL A 27 -4.06 1.50 1.20
C VAL A 27 -4.67 2.59 0.32
N LYS A 28 -4.23 3.83 0.53
CA LYS A 28 -4.61 5.02 -0.26
C LYS A 28 -3.68 5.20 -1.46
N ALA A 29 -2.38 5.01 -1.26
CA ALA A 29 -1.37 5.18 -2.29
C ALA A 29 -0.15 4.30 -2.02
N ALA A 30 0.54 3.93 -3.09
CA ALA A 30 1.86 3.32 -3.06
C ALA A 30 2.84 4.25 -3.77
N ILE A 31 3.99 4.53 -3.16
CA ILE A 31 5.03 5.42 -3.68
C ILE A 31 6.26 4.58 -3.94
N LEU A 32 6.78 4.62 -5.18
CA LEU A 32 8.08 4.06 -5.49
C LEU A 32 9.15 5.10 -5.17
N GLU A 33 10.02 4.76 -4.23
CA GLU A 33 11.14 5.58 -3.80
C GLU A 33 12.34 5.43 -4.74
N ARG A 34 13.27 6.39 -4.71
CA ARG A 34 14.50 6.37 -5.55
C ARG A 34 15.44 5.21 -5.22
N ASN A 35 15.34 4.64 -4.02
CA ASN A 35 16.13 3.48 -3.59
C ASN A 35 15.50 2.13 -4.03
N GLY A 36 14.37 2.16 -4.75
CA GLY A 36 13.67 0.97 -5.20
C GLY A 36 12.67 0.39 -4.19
N GLN A 37 12.52 0.98 -3.01
CA GLN A 37 11.50 0.58 -2.04
C GLN A 37 10.12 1.12 -2.42
N VAL A 38 9.09 0.44 -1.92
CA VAL A 38 7.71 0.90 -2.01
C VAL A 38 7.25 1.34 -0.62
N SER A 39 6.84 2.60 -0.51
CA SER A 39 6.19 3.13 0.69
C SER A 39 4.67 3.06 0.52
N LEU A 40 3.93 2.66 1.57
CA LEU A 40 2.47 2.59 1.55
C LEU A 40 1.84 3.66 2.43
N ILE A 41 0.91 4.43 1.87
CA ILE A 41 0.09 5.38 2.61
C ILE A 41 -1.24 4.72 2.95
N ARG A 42 -1.56 4.57 4.23
CA ARG A 42 -2.86 4.04 4.68
C ARG A 42 -3.98 5.06 4.51
N LYS A 43 -5.19 4.58 4.29
CA LYS A 43 -6.41 5.39 4.41
C LYS A 43 -6.52 5.85 5.86
N SER A 44 -6.75 7.14 6.08
CA SER A 44 -7.03 7.66 7.42
C SER A 44 -8.35 7.08 7.91
N ASN A 45 -8.34 6.34 9.02
CA ASN A 45 -9.56 5.77 9.59
C ASN A 45 -10.49 6.82 10.23
N MET A 46 -10.20 8.11 10.08
CA MET A 46 -11.03 9.24 10.57
C MET A 46 -12.43 9.35 9.94
N GLY A 47 -12.89 8.34 9.19
CA GLY A 47 -14.24 8.27 8.62
C GLY A 47 -15.04 7.02 8.98
N ARG A 48 -14.45 6.01 9.64
CA ARG A 48 -15.23 4.86 10.16
C ARG A 48 -15.60 5.15 11.61
N ALA A 49 -16.72 5.83 11.80
CA ALA A 49 -17.42 5.80 13.08
C ALA A 49 -17.62 4.33 13.49
N PRO A 50 -17.42 3.96 14.77
CA PRO A 50 -17.69 2.60 15.23
C PRO A 50 -19.14 2.27 14.90
N LYS A 51 -19.37 1.20 14.13
CA LYS A 51 -20.71 0.67 13.94
C LYS A 51 -21.19 0.17 15.31
N LYS A 52 -22.16 0.87 15.89
CA LYS A 52 -22.95 0.41 17.03
C LYS A 52 -23.76 -0.83 16.63
#